data_AF-A0A916VFI2-F1
#
_entry.id   AF-A0A916VFI2-F1
#
_cell.length_a   1.000
_cell.length_b   1.000
_cell.length_c   1.000
_cell.angle_alpha   90.00
_cell.angle_beta   90.00
_cell.angle_gamma   90.00
#
_symmetry.space_group_name_H-M   'P 1'
#
loop_
_entity.id
_entity.type
_entity.pdbx_description
1 polymer ?
#
loop_
_entity_poly.entity_id
_entity_poly.type
_entity_poly.pdbx_seq_one_letter_code
_entity_poly.pdbx_strand_id
1 'polypeptide(L)'
;MRIQRILTVIFVSCFAIFSITACSSKKIEQNEPEIYADWPVYSIEQMVQGKSDLVVLANVASIKNVEDKDELKVQISTLEILDVFYGEPVKHPILLYQSIDKVKLNQTYLLFLKYKPEDGFYVLSDGNSLTKVTEDKNSQSMDLNELEIDVKVKGVKGNYSIDELHEIFAQYK
;
A
#
# COMPACT_ATOMS: atom_id res chain seq x y z
N MET A 1 -4.74 -47.46 61.09
CA MET A 1 -3.63 -46.91 61.88
C MET A 1 -2.37 -46.94 61.03
N ARG A 2 -2.04 -45.79 60.45
CA ARG A 2 -0.79 -45.04 60.67
C ARG A 2 0.52 -45.73 60.21
N ILE A 3 1.08 -45.12 59.14
CA ILE A 3 2.49 -44.67 59.03
C ILE A 3 3.48 -45.81 58.63
N GLN A 4 4.48 -45.71 57.73
CA GLN A 4 5.52 -44.70 57.43
C GLN A 4 6.13 -45.14 56.07
N ARG A 5 6.24 -44.28 55.03
CA ARG A 5 7.41 -43.44 54.65
C ARG A 5 8.54 -44.12 53.84
N ILE A 6 9.09 -43.30 52.92
CA ILE A 6 10.44 -43.31 52.30
C ILE A 6 10.57 -44.19 51.04
N LEU A 7 10.65 -43.69 49.80
CA LEU A 7 11.51 -42.68 49.15
C LEU A 7 12.96 -43.13 48.91
N THR A 8 13.30 -43.65 47.72
CA THR A 8 14.67 -43.54 47.13
C THR A 8 14.64 -43.88 45.64
N VAL A 9 14.56 -42.88 44.76
CA VAL A 9 15.60 -42.41 43.82
C VAL A 9 16.12 -43.50 42.86
N ILE A 10 15.61 -43.46 41.62
CA ILE A 10 16.08 -44.24 40.46
C ILE A 10 17.36 -43.60 39.95
N PHE A 11 18.46 -44.36 39.99
CA PHE A 11 19.77 -43.93 39.53
C PHE A 11 19.86 -44.08 38.00
N VAL A 12 20.04 -42.94 37.33
CA VAL A 12 20.32 -42.80 35.90
C VAL A 12 21.73 -43.31 35.62
N SER A 13 21.89 -44.19 34.63
CA SER A 13 23.20 -44.49 34.03
C SER A 13 23.12 -44.45 32.52
N CYS A 14 23.89 -43.52 31.95
CA CYS A 14 24.00 -43.13 30.56
C CYS A 14 24.24 -44.32 29.60
N PHE A 15 23.32 -44.49 28.65
CA PHE A 15 23.61 -45.15 27.38
C PHE A 15 24.07 -44.08 26.39
N ALA A 16 25.39 -43.91 26.26
CA ALA A 16 26.00 -43.11 25.21
C ALA A 16 26.22 -44.02 23.99
N ILE A 17 25.22 -44.10 23.10
CA ILE A 17 25.44 -44.62 21.74
C ILE A 17 25.55 -43.41 20.82
N PHE A 18 26.80 -43.13 20.45
CA PHE A 18 27.20 -42.14 19.46
C PHE A 18 26.82 -42.67 18.06
N SER A 19 25.54 -42.61 17.70
CA SER A 19 25.10 -42.88 16.33
C SER A 19 25.29 -41.61 15.51
N ILE A 20 26.39 -41.59 14.76
CA ILE A 20 26.70 -40.60 13.72
C ILE A 20 25.65 -40.77 12.62
N THR A 21 24.57 -39.99 12.69
CA THR A 21 23.66 -39.84 11.57
C THR A 21 24.31 -38.92 10.55
N ALA A 22 24.64 -39.48 9.39
CA ALA A 22 25.05 -38.74 8.22
C ALA A 22 24.02 -37.64 7.91
N CYS A 23 24.38 -36.38 8.16
CA CYS A 23 23.62 -35.24 7.71
C CYS A 23 23.78 -35.17 6.18
N SER A 24 22.89 -35.87 5.48
CA SER A 24 22.64 -35.66 4.06
C SER A 24 22.28 -34.19 3.90
N SER A 25 23.18 -33.42 3.29
CA SER A 25 22.97 -32.01 2.97
C SER A 25 21.91 -31.91 1.88
N LYS A 26 20.64 -32.08 2.26
CA LYS A 26 19.55 -31.50 1.50
C LYS A 26 19.78 -29.99 1.56
N LYS A 27 20.20 -29.41 0.44
CA LYS A 27 19.94 -28.00 0.15
C LYS A 27 18.47 -27.78 0.46
N ILE A 28 18.20 -27.13 1.59
CA ILE A 28 16.95 -26.45 1.79
C ILE A 28 17.05 -25.31 0.79
N GLU A 29 16.51 -25.52 -0.41
CA GLU A 29 15.97 -24.40 -1.17
C GLU A 29 14.99 -23.75 -0.20
N GLN A 30 15.45 -22.67 0.42
CA GLN A 30 14.55 -21.66 0.95
C GLN A 30 13.77 -21.18 -0.28
N ASN A 31 12.68 -21.88 -0.58
CA ASN A 31 11.53 -21.22 -1.15
C ASN A 31 11.20 -20.14 -0.12
N GLU A 32 11.79 -18.96 -0.33
CA GLU A 32 11.24 -17.73 0.21
C GLU A 32 9.75 -17.80 -0.09
N PRO A 33 8.87 -17.70 0.92
CA PRO A 33 7.46 -17.56 0.61
C PRO A 33 7.37 -16.37 -0.34
N GLU A 34 6.81 -16.57 -1.52
CA GLU A 34 6.37 -15.46 -2.38
C GLU A 34 5.38 -14.67 -1.52
N ILE A 35 5.88 -13.61 -0.87
CA ILE A 35 5.07 -12.68 -0.09
C ILE A 35 4.24 -11.95 -1.13
N TYR A 36 3.00 -12.41 -1.29
CA TYR A 36 1.98 -11.74 -2.09
C TYR A 36 1.96 -10.24 -1.74
N ALA A 37 2.08 -9.45 -2.81
CA ALA A 37 2.29 -8.00 -2.84
C ALA A 37 1.05 -7.18 -2.40
N ASP A 38 0.46 -7.52 -1.25
CA ASP A 38 -0.72 -6.84 -0.70
C ASP A 38 -0.36 -5.76 0.33
N TRP A 39 0.92 -5.42 0.47
CA TRP A 39 1.41 -4.41 1.41
C TRP A 39 1.95 -3.19 0.68
N PRO A 40 1.58 -1.96 1.10
CA PRO A 40 2.17 -0.75 0.54
C PRO A 40 3.68 -0.79 0.73
N VAL A 41 4.41 -0.58 -0.38
CA VAL A 41 5.86 -0.78 -0.44
C VAL A 41 6.60 0.29 0.37
N TYR A 42 6.06 1.50 0.42
CA TYR A 42 6.71 2.69 0.98
C TYR A 42 5.89 3.34 2.11
N SER A 43 6.59 3.99 3.04
CA SER A 43 5.95 4.84 4.07
C SER A 43 5.55 6.20 3.51
N ILE A 44 4.67 6.94 4.21
CA ILE A 44 4.31 8.31 3.82
C ILE A 44 5.57 9.17 3.66
N GLU A 45 6.48 9.10 4.64
CA GLU A 45 7.77 9.79 4.60
C GLU A 45 8.56 9.45 3.32
N GLN A 46 8.68 8.16 2.99
CA GLN A 46 9.37 7.73 1.76
C GLN A 46 8.63 8.19 0.50
N MET A 47 7.31 8.24 0.54
CA MET A 47 6.48 8.69 -0.58
C MET A 47 6.67 10.18 -0.86
N VAL A 48 6.73 11.01 0.18
CA VAL A 48 6.91 12.47 0.05
C VAL A 48 8.37 12.87 -0.15
N GLN A 49 9.35 12.13 0.41
CA GLN A 49 10.78 12.44 0.27
C GLN A 49 11.40 12.02 -1.09
N GLY A 50 10.61 11.96 -2.15
CA GLY A 50 11.14 11.87 -3.53
C GLY A 50 10.52 10.81 -4.43
N LYS A 51 9.59 9.99 -3.91
CA LYS A 51 8.83 9.05 -4.77
C LYS A 51 7.63 9.71 -5.44
N SER A 52 7.04 10.71 -4.81
CA SER A 52 5.89 11.45 -5.32
C SER A 52 6.23 12.93 -5.44
N ASP A 53 5.73 13.55 -6.50
CA ASP A 53 5.79 14.99 -6.71
C ASP A 53 4.48 15.68 -6.26
N LEU A 54 3.40 14.90 -6.13
CA LEU A 54 2.06 15.40 -5.82
C LEU A 54 1.27 14.32 -5.06
N VAL A 55 0.59 14.70 -3.99
CA VAL A 55 -0.37 13.84 -3.26
C VAL A 55 -1.71 14.55 -3.19
N VAL A 56 -2.74 13.93 -3.75
CA VAL A 56 -4.04 14.58 -3.98
C VAL A 56 -5.21 13.68 -3.69
N LEU A 57 -6.30 14.29 -3.24
CA LEU A 57 -7.64 13.71 -3.31
C LEU A 57 -8.26 14.13 -4.64
N ALA A 58 -8.63 13.17 -5.49
CA ALA A 58 -9.16 13.49 -6.81
C ALA A 58 -10.31 12.58 -7.22
N ASN A 59 -11.29 13.16 -7.90
CA ASN A 59 -12.34 12.44 -8.61
C ASN A 59 -11.92 12.15 -10.06
N VAL A 60 -12.30 10.99 -10.56
CA VAL A 60 -12.05 10.62 -11.96
C VAL A 60 -13.17 11.16 -12.85
N ALA A 61 -12.90 12.30 -13.50
CA ALA A 61 -13.86 12.99 -14.35
C ALA A 61 -14.05 12.35 -15.73
N SER A 62 -13.01 11.77 -16.32
CA SER A 62 -13.11 11.06 -17.60
C SER A 62 -12.06 9.98 -17.76
N ILE A 63 -12.36 8.98 -18.60
CA ILE A 63 -11.48 7.87 -18.92
C ILE A 63 -11.41 7.67 -20.43
N LYS A 64 -10.19 7.52 -20.95
CA LYS A 64 -9.91 7.14 -22.33
C LYS A 64 -9.01 5.91 -22.35
N ASN A 65 -9.48 4.82 -22.93
CA ASN A 65 -8.64 3.66 -23.22
C ASN A 65 -7.91 3.86 -24.54
N VAL A 66 -6.62 3.56 -24.55
CA VAL A 66 -5.75 3.66 -25.73
C VAL A 66 -5.00 2.35 -25.86
N GLU A 67 -4.80 1.89 -27.08
CA GLU A 67 -3.87 0.79 -27.37
C GLU A 67 -2.51 1.42 -27.60
N ASP A 68 -1.53 1.05 -26.77
CA ASP A 68 -0.16 1.47 -26.94
C ASP A 68 0.52 0.63 -28.04
N LYS A 69 1.67 1.11 -28.54
CA LYS A 69 2.42 0.49 -29.65
C LYS A 69 2.80 -0.98 -29.39
N ASP A 70 2.87 -1.37 -28.13
CA ASP A 70 3.19 -2.73 -27.68
C ASP A 70 1.94 -3.58 -27.40
N GLU A 71 0.77 -3.21 -27.94
CA GLU A 71 -0.54 -3.86 -27.70
C GLU A 71 -1.00 -3.85 -26.24
N LEU A 72 -0.31 -3.09 -25.38
CA LEU A 72 -0.70 -2.89 -24.00
C LEU A 72 -1.93 -1.98 -23.96
N LYS A 73 -3.00 -2.45 -23.32
CA LYS A 73 -4.21 -1.65 -23.10
C LYS A 73 -3.95 -0.65 -21.99
N VAL A 74 -3.71 0.59 -22.36
CA VAL A 74 -3.44 1.67 -21.41
C VAL A 74 -4.68 2.54 -21.20
N GLN A 75 -4.74 3.21 -20.06
CA GLN A 75 -5.82 4.11 -19.69
C GLN A 75 -5.24 5.48 -19.38
N ILE A 76 -5.81 6.52 -20.00
CA ILE A 76 -5.58 7.90 -19.65
C ILE A 76 -6.84 8.43 -18.99
N SER A 77 -6.73 8.86 -17.74
CA SER A 77 -7.82 9.44 -16.97
C SER A 77 -7.60 10.93 -16.75
N THR A 78 -8.68 11.71 -16.80
CA THR A 78 -8.63 13.11 -16.35
C THR A 78 -9.08 13.16 -14.89
N LEU A 79 -8.26 13.78 -14.05
CA LEU A 79 -8.52 13.94 -12.62
C LEU A 79 -9.01 15.36 -12.32
N GLU A 80 -10.10 15.43 -11.58
CA GLU A 80 -10.58 16.65 -10.93
C GLU A 80 -10.08 16.66 -9.49
N ILE A 81 -9.25 17.64 -9.15
CA ILE A 81 -8.66 17.75 -7.81
C ILE A 81 -9.70 18.30 -6.84
N LEU A 82 -9.95 17.53 -5.78
CA LEU A 82 -10.77 17.94 -4.66
C LEU A 82 -9.91 18.57 -3.56
N ASP A 83 -8.72 18.02 -3.33
CA ASP A 83 -7.76 18.54 -2.34
C ASP A 83 -6.31 18.17 -2.68
N VAL A 84 -5.35 18.95 -2.18
CA VAL A 84 -3.90 18.77 -2.34
C VAL A 84 -3.23 18.69 -0.97
N PHE A 85 -2.65 17.53 -0.67
CA PHE A 85 -1.96 17.29 0.60
C PHE A 85 -0.46 17.58 0.53
N TYR A 86 0.16 17.32 -0.63
CA TYR A 86 1.60 17.52 -0.84
C TYR A 86 1.91 17.91 -2.28
N GLY A 87 2.87 18.82 -2.47
CA GLY A 87 3.32 19.29 -3.78
C GLY A 87 2.34 20.26 -4.44
N GLU A 88 2.67 20.66 -5.68
CA GLU A 88 1.83 21.52 -6.51
C GLU A 88 1.62 20.89 -7.89
N PRO A 89 0.41 20.94 -8.46
CA PRO A 89 0.15 20.42 -9.79
C PRO A 89 0.86 21.27 -10.85
N VAL A 90 1.69 20.62 -11.66
CA VAL A 90 2.49 21.26 -12.72
C VAL A 90 1.60 21.67 -13.90
N LYS A 91 0.47 20.99 -14.11
CA LYS A 91 -0.43 21.23 -15.23
C LYS A 91 -1.88 20.90 -14.90
N HIS A 92 -2.80 21.67 -15.49
CA HIS A 92 -4.23 21.38 -15.50
C HIS A 92 -4.77 21.17 -16.93
N PRO A 93 -5.72 20.25 -17.13
CA PRO A 93 -6.18 19.26 -16.14
C PRO A 93 -5.09 18.22 -15.85
N ILE A 94 -5.17 17.54 -14.71
CA ILE A 94 -4.24 16.46 -14.38
C ILE A 94 -4.63 15.22 -15.17
N LEU A 95 -3.67 14.70 -15.93
CA LEU A 95 -3.86 13.50 -16.73
C LEU A 95 -3.07 12.35 -16.10
N LEU A 96 -3.76 11.28 -15.75
CA LEU A 96 -3.20 10.08 -15.12
C LEU A 96 -3.07 8.97 -16.16
N TYR A 97 -1.86 8.47 -16.36
CA TYR A 97 -1.55 7.34 -17.24
C TYR A 97 -1.42 6.05 -16.44
N GLN A 98 -2.12 4.98 -16.86
CA GLN A 98 -2.13 3.68 -16.17
C GLN A 98 -2.15 2.51 -17.15
N SER A 99 -1.23 1.55 -16.95
CA SER A 99 -1.27 0.24 -17.61
C SER A 99 -1.90 -0.84 -16.72
N ILE A 100 -1.74 -0.72 -15.41
CA ILE A 100 -2.25 -1.60 -14.35
C ILE A 100 -3.09 -0.81 -13.34
N ASP A 101 -3.91 -1.49 -12.53
CA ASP A 101 -4.70 -0.91 -11.43
C ASP A 101 -5.46 0.37 -11.79
N LYS A 102 -6.22 0.26 -12.89
CA LYS A 102 -6.96 1.36 -13.51
C LYS A 102 -8.03 1.92 -12.60
N VAL A 103 -8.04 3.25 -12.47
CA VAL A 103 -9.10 3.98 -11.78
C VAL A 103 -10.44 3.86 -12.52
N LYS A 104 -11.55 4.03 -11.80
CA LYS A 104 -12.90 3.96 -12.36
C LYS A 104 -13.53 5.34 -12.42
N LEU A 105 -14.37 5.54 -13.44
CA LEU A 105 -15.08 6.80 -13.67
C LEU A 105 -15.95 7.16 -12.46
N ASN A 106 -15.99 8.45 -12.12
CA ASN A 106 -16.74 9.01 -11.00
C ASN A 106 -16.37 8.42 -9.63
N GLN A 107 -15.18 7.83 -9.49
CA GLN A 107 -14.66 7.40 -8.20
C GLN A 107 -13.61 8.38 -7.69
N THR A 108 -13.60 8.54 -6.37
CA THR A 108 -12.66 9.39 -5.66
C THR A 108 -11.51 8.56 -5.08
N TYR A 109 -10.29 9.06 -5.24
CA TYR A 109 -9.08 8.39 -4.79
C TYR A 109 -8.13 9.35 -4.10
N LEU A 110 -7.43 8.85 -3.09
CA LEU A 110 -6.17 9.42 -2.63
C LEU A 110 -5.06 8.86 -3.52
N LEU A 111 -4.35 9.75 -4.20
CA LEU A 111 -3.36 9.41 -5.21
C LEU A 111 -2.00 9.98 -4.86
N PHE A 112 -0.98 9.14 -4.97
CA PHE A 112 0.42 9.53 -4.91
C PHE A 112 0.98 9.52 -6.32
N LEU A 113 1.35 10.70 -6.82
CA LEU A 113 1.62 10.94 -8.22
C LEU A 113 3.06 11.41 -8.44
N LYS A 114 3.69 10.86 -9.49
CA LYS A 114 4.95 11.33 -10.04
C LYS A 114 4.71 11.95 -11.41
N TYR A 115 5.27 13.12 -11.67
CA TYR A 115 5.15 13.77 -12.97
C TYR A 115 6.19 13.22 -13.96
N LYS A 116 5.77 12.99 -15.20
CA LYS A 116 6.62 12.57 -16.32
C LYS A 116 6.65 13.69 -17.37
N PRO A 117 7.65 14.61 -17.31
CA PRO A 117 7.72 15.76 -18.20
C PRO A 117 7.80 15.37 -19.69
N GLU A 118 8.46 14.26 -20.00
CA GLU A 118 8.64 13.76 -21.37
C GLU A 118 7.31 13.48 -22.09
N ASP A 119 6.32 12.95 -21.36
CA ASP A 119 5.03 12.56 -21.92
C ASP A 119 3.90 13.53 -21.54
N GLY A 120 4.13 14.36 -20.52
CA GLY A 120 3.17 15.35 -20.03
C GLY A 120 2.04 14.77 -19.17
N PHE A 121 2.22 13.56 -18.63
CA PHE A 121 1.26 12.87 -17.77
C PHE A 121 1.82 12.65 -16.36
N TYR A 122 0.92 12.39 -15.42
CA TYR A 122 1.25 11.82 -14.12
C TYR A 122 1.09 10.30 -14.16
N VAL A 123 1.88 9.61 -13.33
CA VAL A 123 1.78 8.17 -13.06
C VAL A 123 1.70 7.93 -11.56
N LEU A 124 1.19 6.76 -11.15
CA LEU A 124 1.27 6.34 -9.74
C LEU A 124 2.73 6.15 -9.34
N SER A 125 3.15 6.75 -8.22
CA SER A 125 4.55 6.82 -7.79
C SER A 125 5.24 5.46 -7.59
N ASP A 126 4.48 4.42 -7.24
CA ASP A 126 4.97 3.06 -6.99
C ASP A 126 4.17 1.98 -7.75
N GLY A 127 3.31 2.39 -8.68
CA GLY A 127 2.42 1.51 -9.44
C GLY A 127 1.13 1.09 -8.74
N ASN A 128 1.10 1.03 -7.39
CA ASN A 128 0.00 0.43 -6.63
C ASN A 128 -0.55 1.31 -5.48
N SER A 129 -0.01 2.51 -5.25
CA SER A 129 -0.48 3.48 -4.24
C SER A 129 -1.78 4.17 -4.71
N LEU A 130 -2.81 3.36 -4.86
CA LEU A 130 -4.18 3.76 -5.12
C LEU A 130 -5.02 3.45 -3.89
N THR A 131 -5.44 4.48 -3.18
CA THR A 131 -6.39 4.31 -2.07
C THR A 131 -7.77 4.79 -2.52
N LYS A 132 -8.73 3.85 -2.57
CA LYS A 132 -10.12 4.20 -2.84
C LYS A 132 -10.75 4.82 -1.59
N VAL A 133 -11.43 5.95 -1.75
CA VAL A 133 -12.22 6.56 -0.69
C VAL A 133 -13.53 5.80 -0.54
N THR A 134 -13.89 5.42 0.68
CA THR A 134 -15.18 4.78 0.94
C THR A 134 -16.17 5.89 1.29
N GLU A 135 -16.94 6.31 0.30
CA GLU A 135 -18.09 7.20 0.54
C GLU A 135 -19.15 6.45 1.34
N ASP A 136 -19.66 7.07 2.41
CA ASP A 136 -20.77 6.51 3.15
C ASP A 136 -22.02 6.54 2.25
N LYS A 137 -22.61 5.38 2.02
CA LYS A 137 -23.62 5.15 0.95
C LYS A 137 -24.92 5.94 1.16
N ASN A 138 -25.10 6.58 2.31
CA ASN A 138 -26.29 7.35 2.66
C ASN A 138 -26.15 8.86 2.41
N SER A 139 -24.98 9.38 2.07
CA SER A 139 -24.82 10.82 1.83
C SER A 139 -25.10 11.15 0.36
N GLN A 140 -26.25 11.79 0.10
CA GLN A 140 -26.66 12.27 -1.25
C GLN A 140 -25.90 13.53 -1.68
N SER A 141 -25.10 14.12 -0.80
CA SER A 141 -24.21 15.24 -1.05
C SER A 141 -22.80 14.83 -0.65
N MET A 142 -21.83 14.94 -1.57
CA MET A 142 -20.41 14.86 -1.23
C MET A 142 -20.03 16.09 -0.39
N ASP A 143 -20.35 16.08 0.90
CA ASP A 143 -19.65 16.95 1.85
C ASP A 143 -18.28 16.30 2.09
N LEU A 144 -17.22 17.00 1.65
CA LEU A 144 -15.84 16.53 1.78
C LEU A 144 -15.48 16.23 3.25
N ASN A 145 -16.12 16.91 4.21
CA ASN A 145 -15.87 16.74 5.63
C ASN A 145 -16.42 15.42 6.21
N GLU A 146 -17.32 14.75 5.50
CA GLU A 146 -17.89 13.45 5.91
C GLU A 146 -17.16 12.25 5.29
N LEU A 147 -16.14 12.48 4.47
CA LEU A 147 -15.42 11.41 3.77
C LEU A 147 -14.39 10.76 4.69
N GLU A 148 -14.55 9.45 4.92
CA GLU A 148 -13.49 8.61 5.49
C GLU A 148 -12.63 7.99 4.37
N ILE A 149 -11.33 8.24 4.44
CA ILE A 149 -10.35 7.75 3.47
C ILE A 149 -9.60 6.56 4.09
N ASP A 150 -9.81 5.36 3.55
CA ASP A 150 -9.12 4.12 3.97
C ASP A 150 -7.67 4.11 3.45
N VAL A 151 -6.77 4.79 4.15
CA VAL A 151 -5.37 4.90 3.73
C VAL A 151 -4.62 3.61 4.00
N LYS A 152 -4.13 2.99 2.92
CA LYS A 152 -3.25 1.81 2.98
C LYS A 152 -1.85 2.19 2.56
N VAL A 153 -1.13 2.90 3.42
CA VAL A 153 0.29 3.25 3.23
C VAL A 153 1.12 2.65 4.38
N LYS A 154 2.39 2.34 4.16
CA LYS A 154 3.22 1.71 5.21
C LYS A 154 3.41 2.70 6.36
N GLY A 155 2.99 2.33 7.57
CA GLY A 155 3.09 3.19 8.76
C GLY A 155 1.88 4.10 9.01
N VAL A 156 0.94 4.22 8.06
CA VAL A 156 -0.34 4.93 8.25
C VAL A 156 -1.45 4.03 7.71
N LYS A 157 -2.18 3.38 8.64
CA LYS A 157 -3.26 2.45 8.35
C LYS A 157 -4.46 2.82 9.20
N GLY A 158 -5.58 3.11 8.55
CA GLY A 158 -6.81 3.49 9.21
C GLY A 158 -7.71 4.30 8.29
N ASN A 159 -8.87 4.65 8.82
CA ASN A 159 -9.73 5.65 8.21
C ASN A 159 -9.29 7.01 8.73
N TYR A 160 -9.09 7.95 7.81
CA TYR A 160 -8.71 9.32 8.13
C TYR A 160 -9.71 10.27 7.49
N SER A 161 -10.05 11.32 8.25
CA SER A 161 -10.67 12.52 7.71
C SER A 161 -9.66 13.33 6.88
N ILE A 162 -10.16 14.26 6.07
CA ILE A 162 -9.31 15.16 5.28
C ILE A 162 -8.40 16.01 6.18
N ASP A 163 -8.93 16.51 7.30
CA ASP A 163 -8.17 17.33 8.26
C ASP A 163 -7.02 16.54 8.88
N GLU A 164 -7.28 15.29 9.31
CA GLU A 164 -6.21 14.41 9.84
C GLU A 164 -5.13 14.13 8.79
N LEU A 165 -5.50 13.97 7.52
CA LEU A 165 -4.51 13.84 6.44
C LEU A 165 -3.70 15.12 6.27
N HIS A 166 -4.31 16.31 6.33
CA HIS A 166 -3.56 17.56 6.31
C HIS A 166 -2.57 17.66 7.47
N GLU A 167 -2.97 17.28 8.69
CA GLU A 167 -2.06 17.25 9.85
C GLU A 167 -0.91 16.26 9.66
N ILE A 168 -1.17 15.11 9.04
CA ILE A 168 -0.13 14.12 8.71
C ILE A 168 0.84 14.70 7.67
N PHE A 169 0.32 15.25 6.57
CA PHE A 169 1.15 15.74 5.47
C PHE A 169 1.84 17.08 5.77
N ALA A 170 1.32 17.89 6.69
CA ALA A 170 1.94 19.14 7.13
C ALA A 170 3.33 18.93 7.76
N GLN A 171 3.62 17.73 8.27
CA GLN A 171 4.91 17.37 8.85
C GLN A 171 6.03 17.26 7.80
N TYR A 172 5.66 17.23 6.51
CA TYR A 172 6.57 16.95 5.39
C TYR A 172 6.60 18.06 4.34
N LYS A 173 5.93 19.20 4.60
CA LYS A 173 5.99 20.42 3.78
C LYS A 173 7.22 21.25 4.17
#